data_AF-A0A0F2L980-F1
#
_entry.id   AF-A0A0F2L980-F1
#
_cell.length_a   1.000
_cell.length_b   1.000
_cell.length_c   1.000
_cell.angle_alpha   90.00
_cell.angle_beta   90.00
_cell.angle_gamma   90.00
#
_symmetry.space_group_name_H-M   'P 1'
#
loop_
_entity.id
_entity.type
_entity.pdbx_description
1 polymer ?
#
loop_
_entity_poly.entity_id
_entity_poly.type
_entity_poly.pdbx_seq_one_letter_code
_entity_poly.pdbx_strand_id
1 'polypeptide(L)' 'MSERGGRRVSRRSPLPGYKACRNCKAVIPEEAERCPVCGGTDFTKDWIGLVIILKPEESCIAKRLGITKAGMYAIEVI' A
#
# COMPACT_ATOMS: atom_id res chain seq x y z
N MET A 1 0.02 0.24 -41.40
CA MET A 1 0.67 -0.52 -40.31
C MET A 1 0.47 0.30 -39.04
N SER A 2 -0.73 0.37 -38.44
CA SER A 2 -1.34 -0.64 -37.58
C SER A 2 -0.36 -1.29 -36.61
N GLU A 3 0.00 -0.56 -35.56
CA GLU A 3 0.20 -1.14 -34.24
C GLU A 3 -0.54 -0.28 -33.21
N ARG A 4 -1.82 -0.60 -33.02
CA ARG A 4 -2.55 -0.27 -31.79
C ARG A 4 -1.93 -1.13 -30.67
N GLY A 5 -0.78 -0.70 -30.15
CA GLY A 5 -0.12 -1.33 -29.00
C GLY A 5 -0.78 -0.84 -27.71
N GLY A 6 -1.57 -1.71 -27.07
CA GLY A 6 -2.40 -1.40 -25.91
C GLY A 6 -1.68 -0.67 -24.77
N ARG A 7 -2.40 0.26 -24.14
CA ARG A 7 -2.00 0.90 -22.88
C ARG A 7 -1.66 -0.20 -21.87
N ARG A 8 -0.38 -0.42 -21.55
CA ARG A 8 -0.01 -1.28 -20.42
C ARG A 8 -0.47 -0.58 -19.14
N VAL A 9 -1.65 -0.92 -18.64
CA VAL A 9 -2.11 -0.55 -17.29
C VAL A 9 -1.35 -1.43 -16.27
N SER A 10 -0.02 -1.33 -16.24
CA SER A 10 0.82 -2.37 -15.62
C SER A 10 1.45 -1.95 -14.29
N ARG A 11 0.83 -1.05 -13.53
CA ARG A 11 1.10 -0.89 -12.09
C ARG A 11 -0.25 -0.66 -11.41
N ARG A 12 -0.68 -1.60 -10.57
CA ARG A 12 -2.02 -1.55 -9.96
C ARG A 12 -2.10 -0.62 -8.75
N SER A 13 -0.97 0.00 -8.36
CA SER A 13 -0.96 1.00 -7.28
C SER A 13 -1.92 2.15 -7.59
N PRO A 14 -2.88 2.44 -6.69
CA PRO A 14 -3.79 3.57 -6.85
C PRO A 14 -3.12 4.92 -6.55
N LEU A 15 -1.88 4.93 -6.03
CA LEU A 15 -1.20 6.14 -5.57
C LEU A 15 0.25 6.22 -6.09
N PRO A 16 0.53 7.07 -7.11
CA PRO A 16 1.90 7.30 -7.60
C PRO A 16 2.81 7.89 -6.52
N GLY A 17 4.08 7.47 -6.51
CA GLY A 17 5.06 7.90 -5.50
C GLY A 17 5.00 7.11 -4.18
N TYR A 18 4.13 6.10 -4.10
CA TYR A 18 3.98 5.27 -2.92
C TYR A 18 4.18 3.78 -3.23
N LYS A 19 4.70 3.06 -2.24
CA LYS A 19 4.91 1.61 -2.23
C LYS A 19 4.29 0.99 -0.99
N ALA A 20 3.90 -0.28 -1.08
CA ALA A 20 3.35 -1.02 0.05
C ALA A 20 4.39 -1.99 0.64
N CYS A 21 4.46 -2.08 1.96
CA CYS A 21 5.28 -3.07 2.65
C CYS A 21 4.66 -4.47 2.53
N ARG A 22 5.43 -5.46 2.07
CA ARG A 22 4.92 -6.85 1.96
C ARG A 22 4.65 -7.49 3.32
N ASN A 23 5.35 -7.04 4.37
CA ASN A 23 5.24 -7.63 5.71
C ASN A 23 3.99 -7.18 6.46
N CYS A 24 3.63 -5.89 6.38
CA CYS A 24 2.53 -5.32 7.18
C CYS A 24 1.53 -4.48 6.38
N LYS A 25 1.67 -4.44 5.06
CA LYS A 25 0.80 -3.70 4.12
C LYS A 25 0.80 -2.17 4.27
N ALA A 26 1.65 -1.59 5.11
CA ALA A 26 1.77 -0.14 5.22
C ALA A 26 2.17 0.49 3.87
N VAL A 27 1.45 1.53 3.46
CA VAL A 27 1.72 2.32 2.25
C VAL A 27 2.56 3.53 2.65
N ILE A 28 3.75 3.62 2.08
CA ILE A 28 4.76 4.62 2.43
C ILE A 28 5.33 5.28 1.18
N PRO A 29 5.92 6.48 1.29
CA PRO A 29 6.60 7.11 0.17
C PRO A 29 7.71 6.22 -0.40
N GLU A 30 7.94 6.31 -1.71
CA GLU A 30 8.88 5.44 -2.40
C GLU A 30 10.32 5.61 -1.92
N GLU A 31 10.68 6.81 -1.48
CA GLU A 31 11.96 7.21 -0.91
C GLU A 31 12.23 6.62 0.49
N ALA A 32 11.21 6.09 1.18
CA ALA A 32 11.40 5.53 2.52
C ALA A 32 12.18 4.20 2.47
N GLU A 33 13.34 4.14 3.10
CA GLU A 33 14.20 2.94 3.09
C GLU A 33 13.70 1.82 4.01
N ARG A 34 13.03 2.17 5.12
CA ARG A 34 12.50 1.23 6.12
C ARG A 34 11.05 1.52 6.43
N CYS A 35 10.28 0.47 6.70
CA CYS A 35 8.89 0.58 7.08
C CYS A 35 8.79 1.17 8.50
N PRO A 36 8.16 2.33 8.71
CA PRO A 36 8.01 2.93 10.04
C PRO A 36 7.06 2.11 10.94
N VAL A 37 6.28 1.19 10.37
CA VAL A 37 5.32 0.37 11.10
C VAL A 37 5.97 -0.90 11.67
N CYS A 38 6.74 -1.64 10.85
CA CYS A 38 7.31 -2.94 11.22
C CYS A 38 8.84 -3.04 11.15
N GLY A 39 9.54 -2.00 10.65
CA GLY A 39 10.99 -2.00 10.45
C GLY A 39 11.49 -2.77 9.22
N GLY A 40 10.62 -3.46 8.48
CA GLY A 40 10.98 -4.21 7.29
C GLY A 40 11.44 -3.34 6.11
N THR A 41 12.15 -3.95 5.17
CA THR A 41 12.71 -3.33 3.96
C THR A 41 12.16 -3.92 2.66
N ASP A 42 11.20 -4.85 2.76
CA ASP A 42 10.57 -5.50 1.60
C ASP A 42 9.29 -4.75 1.17
N PHE A 43 9.31 -4.24 -0.06
CA PHE A 43 8.27 -3.38 -0.61
C PHE A 43 7.89 -3.74 -2.05
N THR A 44 6.61 -3.51 -2.38
CA THR A 44 6.07 -3.65 -3.74
C THR A 44 5.48 -2.33 -4.23
N LYS A 45 5.54 -2.12 -5.55
CA LYS A 45 4.76 -1.06 -6.24
C LYS A 45 3.44 -1.59 -6.78
N ASP A 46 3.18 -2.88 -6.63
CA ASP A 46 1.95 -3.53 -7.09
C ASP A 46 1.09 -3.90 -5.89
N TRP A 47 0.10 -3.06 -5.60
CA TRP A 47 -0.79 -3.19 -4.46
C TRP A 47 -2.12 -2.54 -4.79
N ILE A 48 -3.20 -2.98 -4.15
CA ILE A 48 -4.57 -2.57 -4.46
C ILE A 48 -5.32 -2.21 -3.19
N GLY A 49 -6.18 -1.19 -3.30
CA GLY A 49 -7.07 -0.73 -2.25
C GLY A 49 -6.32 0.07 -1.20
N LEU A 50 -6.65 1.36 -1.08
CA LEU A 50 -6.07 2.25 -0.07
C LEU A 50 -7.03 2.40 1.11
N VAL A 51 -6.54 2.15 2.32
CA VAL A 51 -7.24 2.46 3.57
C VAL A 51 -6.40 3.42 4.38
N ILE A 52 -7.03 4.48 4.90
CA ILE A 52 -6.41 5.44 5.79
C ILE A 52 -7.02 5.27 7.17
N ILE A 53 -6.21 4.87 8.14
CA ILE A 53 -6.62 4.71 9.54
C ILE A 53 -6.11 5.92 10.32
N LEU A 54 -7.04 6.74 10.81
CA LEU A 54 -6.73 7.91 11.64
C LEU A 54 -6.64 7.56 13.13
N LYS A 55 -7.64 6.80 13.63
CA LYS A 55 -7.74 6.36 15.02
C LYS A 55 -8.05 4.85 15.08
N PRO A 56 -7.02 3.98 15.22
CA PRO A 56 -7.20 2.53 15.22
C PRO A 56 -8.20 2.02 16.27
N GLU A 57 -8.17 2.59 17.47
CA GLU A 57 -8.98 2.21 18.62
C GLU A 57 -10.49 2.46 18.44
N GLU A 58 -10.85 3.49 17.67
CA GLU A 58 -12.24 3.85 17.33
C GLU A 58 -12.71 3.20 16.01
N SER A 59 -11.80 2.65 15.19
CA SER A 59 -12.12 2.18 13.85
C SER A 59 -12.50 0.70 13.81
N CYS A 60 -13.75 0.41 13.39
CA CYS A 60 -14.20 -0.96 13.12
C CYS A 60 -13.39 -1.63 11.99
N ILE A 61 -12.96 -0.84 11.00
CA ILE A 61 -12.12 -1.30 9.89
C ILE A 61 -10.74 -1.69 10.40
N ALA A 62 -10.11 -0.85 11.24
CA ALA A 62 -8.80 -1.14 11.81
C ALA A 62 -8.82 -2.43 12.65
N LYS A 63 -9.85 -2.59 13.50
CA LYS A 63 -10.05 -3.81 14.31
C LYS A 63 -10.19 -5.05 13.42
N ARG A 64 -11.01 -4.98 12.37
CA ARG A 64 -11.21 -6.09 11.43
C ARG A 64 -9.92 -6.47 10.67
N LEU A 65 -9.07 -5.48 10.39
CA LEU A 65 -7.81 -5.68 9.66
C LEU A 65 -6.61 -5.93 10.60
N GLY A 66 -6.79 -5.93 11.91
CA GLY A 66 -5.69 -6.09 12.88
C GLY A 66 -4.69 -4.93 12.89
N ILE A 67 -5.10 -3.74 12.44
CA ILE A 67 -4.24 -2.55 12.37
C ILE A 67 -4.29 -1.83 13.73
N THR A 68 -3.12 -1.61 14.32
CA THR A 68 -2.97 -0.95 15.64
C THR A 68 -2.27 0.40 15.58
N LYS A 69 -1.71 0.78 14.42
CA LYS A 69 -1.02 2.06 14.21
C LYS A 69 -1.74 2.88 13.16
N ALA A 70 -1.91 4.18 13.40
CA ALA A 70 -2.45 5.10 12.40
C ALA A 70 -1.54 5.16 11.16
N GLY A 71 -2.13 5.37 9.99
CA GLY A 71 -1.40 5.43 8.73
C GLY A 71 -2.19 4.93 7.53
N MET A 72 -1.49 4.82 6.41
CA MET A 72 -2.03 4.30 5.14
C MET A 72 -1.66 2.84 4.97
N TYR A 73 -2.61 2.03 4.51
CA TYR A 73 -2.44 0.60 4.33
C TYR A 73 -3.07 0.14 3.01
N ALA A 74 -2.44 -0.85 2.39
CA ALA A 74 -2.97 -1.56 1.25
C ALA A 74 -3.92 -2.67 1.73
N ILE A 75 -5.00 -2.92 1.00
CA ILE A 75 -5.85 -4.10 1.24
C ILE A 75 -5.12 -5.37 0.75
N GLU A 76 -4.58 -5.29 -0.46
CA GLU A 76 -3.89 -6.37 -1.14
C GLU A 76 -2.50 -5.92 -1.60
N VAL A 77 -1.51 -6.80 -1.45
CA VAL A 77 -0.11 -6.60 -1.83
C VAL A 77 0.24 -7.77 -2.76
N ILE A 78 0.79 -7.44 -3.93
CA ILE A 78 1.17 -8.38 -5.00
C ILE A 78 2.69 -8.48 -5.10
#